data_AF-A0A7W0WQG7-F1
#
_entry.id   AF-A0A7W0WQG7-F1
#
_cell.length_a   1.000
_cell.length_b   1.000
_cell.length_c   1.000
_cell.angle_alpha   90.00
_cell.angle_beta   90.00
_cell.angle_gamma   90.00
#
_symmetry.space_group_name_H-M   'P 1'
#
loop_
_entity.id
_entity.type
_entity.pdbx_description
1 polymer ?
#
loop_
_entity_poly.entity_id
_entity_poly.type
_entity_poly.pdbx_seq_one_letter_code
_entity_poly.pdbx_strand_id
1 'polypeptide(L)'
;MNEFSEAISEAAQLIKRLGARLDELSLELARDLGAVTRDAQAFAGAARDQAVTLKRATPRAAKLAQVAAGILARQRWLRLAAAARGDQALRPEDHRELARRTADAAAQLRGGIAKLGQLASCRPDLIGPVWASELASLQDNVPPIDAAAI
;
A
#
# COMPACT_ATOMS: atom_id res chain seq x y z
N MET A 1 -5.91 -26.23 -1.27
CA MET A 1 -6.64 -24.98 -0.93
C MET A 1 -6.12 -24.30 0.34
N ASN A 2 -5.39 -24.99 1.24
CA ASN A 2 -4.81 -24.39 2.44
C ASN A 2 -3.59 -23.48 2.19
N GLU A 3 -2.64 -23.87 1.34
CA GLU A 3 -1.37 -23.13 1.17
C GLU A 3 -1.55 -21.69 0.64
N PHE A 4 -2.53 -21.46 -0.24
CA PHE A 4 -2.78 -20.12 -0.79
C PHE A 4 -3.40 -19.18 0.25
N SER A 5 -4.26 -19.71 1.13
CA SER A 5 -4.84 -18.95 2.23
C SER A 5 -3.79 -18.61 3.28
N GLU A 6 -2.84 -19.52 3.50
CA GLU A 6 -1.74 -19.34 4.45
C GLU A 6 -0.76 -18.27 3.96
N ALA A 7 -0.37 -18.30 2.69
CA ALA A 7 0.49 -17.28 2.07
C ALA A 7 -0.13 -15.86 2.10
N ILE A 8 -1.45 -15.74 1.92
CA ILE A 8 -2.16 -14.45 2.02
C ILE A 8 -2.20 -13.97 3.48
N SER A 9 -2.44 -14.87 4.43
CA SER A 9 -2.45 -14.54 5.86
C SER A 9 -1.06 -14.08 6.33
N GLU A 10 0.01 -14.76 5.92
CA GLU A 10 1.38 -14.38 6.23
C GLU A 10 1.76 -13.02 5.61
N ALA A 11 1.40 -12.78 4.35
CA ALA A 11 1.63 -11.50 3.69
C ALA A 11 0.86 -10.36 4.39
N ALA A 12 -0.40 -10.61 4.78
CA ALA A 12 -1.20 -9.64 5.52
C ALA A 12 -0.61 -9.35 6.91
N GLN A 13 -0.12 -10.37 7.63
CA GLN A 13 0.54 -10.19 8.91
C GLN A 13 1.89 -9.48 8.79
N LEU A 14 2.64 -9.72 7.72
CA LEU A 14 3.91 -9.03 7.45
C LEU A 14 3.65 -7.54 7.18
N ILE A 15 2.66 -7.23 6.33
CA ILE A 15 2.26 -5.84 6.02
C ILE A 15 1.75 -5.14 7.29
N LYS A 16 0.95 -5.83 8.12
CA LYS A 16 0.44 -5.27 9.38
C LYS A 16 1.57 -4.98 10.37
N ARG A 17 2.54 -5.89 10.52
CA ARG A 17 3.70 -5.70 11.40
C ARG A 17 4.63 -4.60 10.90
N LEU A 18 4.86 -4.53 9.60
CA LEU A 18 5.66 -3.47 8.98
C LEU A 18 4.97 -2.10 9.13
N GLY A 19 3.65 -2.05 8.93
CA GLY A 19 2.85 -0.83 9.12
C GLY A 19 2.85 -0.33 10.55
N ALA A 20 2.61 -1.21 11.53
CA ALA A 20 2.62 -0.84 12.95
C ALA A 20 3.99 -0.31 13.40
N ARG A 21 5.07 -0.96 12.97
CA ARG A 21 6.43 -0.53 13.33
C ARG A 21 6.85 0.77 12.65
N LEU A 22 6.35 1.04 11.44
CA LEU A 22 6.56 2.31 10.76
C LEU A 22 5.73 3.44 11.36
N ASP A 23 4.54 3.16 11.89
CA ASP A 23 3.69 4.14 12.58
C ASP A 23 4.28 4.57 13.93
N GLU A 24 4.81 3.61 14.70
CA GLU A 24 5.53 3.87 15.94
C GLU A 24 6.76 4.76 15.69
N LEU A 25 7.57 4.43 14.68
CA LEU A 25 8.69 5.26 14.25
C LEU A 25 8.25 6.63 13.71
N SER A 26 7.04 6.77 13.15
CA SER A 26 6.55 8.07 12.64
C SER A 26 6.11 9.01 13.76
N LEU A 27 5.53 8.47 14.83
CA LEU A 27 5.06 9.23 15.98
C LEU A 27 6.22 9.73 16.85
N GLU A 28 7.34 9.02 16.89
CA GLU A 28 8.60 9.52 17.46
C GLU A 28 9.29 10.55 16.53
N LEU A 29 9.28 10.32 15.21
CA LEU A 29 9.84 11.23 14.20
C LEU A 29 9.23 12.65 14.22
N ALA A 30 7.97 12.76 14.63
CA ALA A 30 7.25 14.03 14.69
C ALA A 30 7.68 14.93 15.87
N ARG A 31 8.40 14.41 16.87
CA ARG A 31 8.77 15.19 18.08
C ARG A 31 10.13 15.86 18.02
N ASP A 32 11.06 15.44 17.17
CA ASP A 32 12.42 15.98 17.15
C ASP A 32 12.96 16.13 15.73
N LEU A 33 13.22 17.38 15.31
CA LEU A 33 13.83 17.69 14.01
C LEU A 33 15.20 16.99 13.81
N GLY A 34 15.90 16.66 14.91
CA GLY A 34 17.16 15.90 14.90
C GLY A 34 16.99 14.38 14.81
N ALA A 35 15.80 13.84 15.08
CA ALA A 35 15.47 12.42 14.85
C ALA A 35 15.25 12.14 13.36
N VAL A 36 14.80 13.15 12.61
CA VAL A 36 14.51 13.07 11.16
C VAL A 36 15.70 12.59 10.34
N THR A 37 16.92 13.01 10.66
CA THR A 37 18.13 12.60 9.92
C THR A 37 18.60 11.20 10.28
N ARG A 38 18.46 10.78 11.55
CA ARG A 38 18.83 9.43 12.01
C ARG A 38 17.83 8.37 11.56
N ASP A 39 16.54 8.67 11.58
CA ASP A 39 15.50 7.76 11.13
C ASP A 39 15.44 7.64 9.61
N ALA A 40 15.80 8.71 8.87
CA ALA A 40 16.00 8.61 7.42
C ALA A 40 17.16 7.66 7.08
N GLN A 41 18.24 7.68 7.88
CA GLN A 41 19.37 6.76 7.73
C GLN A 41 19.01 5.33 8.16
N ALA A 42 18.27 5.16 9.25
CA ALA A 42 17.78 3.86 9.71
C ALA A 42 16.78 3.23 8.72
N PHE A 43 15.88 4.04 8.15
CA PHE A 43 14.98 3.63 7.08
C PHE A 43 15.74 3.28 5.81
N ALA A 44 16.76 4.07 5.42
CA ALA A 44 17.61 3.76 4.28
C ALA A 44 18.44 2.48 4.49
N GLY A 45 18.90 2.22 5.71
CA GLY A 45 19.57 0.98 6.11
C GLY A 45 18.63 -0.22 6.05
N ALA A 46 17.47 -0.12 6.67
CA ALA A 46 16.43 -1.15 6.62
C ALA A 46 15.96 -1.41 5.17
N ALA A 47 15.80 -0.36 4.37
CA ALA A 47 15.48 -0.47 2.94
C ALA A 47 16.59 -1.16 2.14
N ARG A 48 17.88 -0.95 2.48
CA ARG A 48 19.01 -1.68 1.88
C ARG A 48 19.02 -3.15 2.28
N ASP A 49 18.78 -3.48 3.54
CA ASP A 49 18.75 -4.87 4.01
C ASP A 49 17.54 -5.63 3.41
N GLN A 50 16.40 -4.96 3.31
CA GLN A 50 15.25 -5.46 2.56
C GLN A 50 15.57 -5.60 1.07
N ALA A 51 16.31 -4.67 0.46
CA ALA A 51 16.71 -4.72 -0.94
C ALA A 51 17.65 -5.90 -1.25
N VAL A 52 18.52 -6.30 -0.32
CA VAL A 52 19.35 -7.52 -0.44
C VAL A 52 18.47 -8.78 -0.40
N THR A 53 17.42 -8.77 0.43
CA THR A 53 16.44 -9.86 0.51
C THR A 53 15.60 -9.93 -0.76
N LEU A 54 15.21 -8.79 -1.31
CA LEU A 54 14.50 -8.65 -2.60
C LEU A 54 15.37 -9.00 -3.81
N LYS A 55 16.69 -8.84 -3.73
CA LYS A 55 17.64 -9.30 -4.76
C LYS A 55 17.62 -10.82 -4.95
N ARG A 56 17.20 -11.57 -3.93
CA ARG A 56 16.97 -13.02 -4.00
C ARG A 56 15.53 -13.38 -4.35
N ALA A 57 14.63 -12.40 -4.40
CA ALA A 57 13.23 -12.61 -4.71
C ALA A 57 13.01 -12.64 -6.23
N THR A 58 11.91 -13.26 -6.67
CA THR A 58 11.54 -13.25 -8.09
C THR A 58 11.33 -11.81 -8.59
N PRO A 59 11.54 -11.51 -9.89
CA PRO A 59 11.34 -10.17 -10.44
C PRO A 59 9.98 -9.56 -10.10
N ARG A 60 8.96 -10.42 -9.95
CA ARG A 60 7.61 -10.04 -9.59
C ARG A 60 7.48 -9.59 -8.13
N ALA A 61 8.14 -10.29 -7.20
CA ALA A 61 8.20 -9.89 -5.79
C ALA A 61 9.02 -8.59 -5.60
N ALA A 62 10.11 -8.44 -6.35
CA ALA A 62 10.88 -7.20 -6.39
C ALA A 62 10.03 -6.01 -6.82
N LYS A 63 9.25 -6.16 -7.89
CA LYS A 63 8.33 -5.12 -8.39
C LYS A 63 7.23 -4.81 -7.37
N LEU A 64 6.63 -5.81 -6.75
CA LEU A 64 5.61 -5.63 -5.70
C LEU A 64 6.16 -4.79 -4.54
N ALA A 65 7.32 -5.14 -4.02
CA ALA A 65 7.91 -4.41 -2.90
C ALA A 65 8.31 -2.98 -3.27
N GLN A 66 8.85 -2.76 -4.48
CA GLN A 66 9.16 -1.42 -4.97
C GLN A 66 7.91 -0.53 -5.01
N VAL A 67 6.80 -1.07 -5.53
CA VAL A 67 5.52 -0.35 -5.63
C VAL A 67 4.95 -0.08 -4.24
N ALA A 68 4.95 -1.08 -3.35
CA ALA A 68 4.50 -0.94 -1.97
C ALA A 68 5.32 0.12 -1.20
N ALA A 69 6.65 0.11 -1.36
CA ALA A 69 7.53 1.12 -0.77
C ALA A 69 7.19 2.53 -1.26
N GLY A 70 6.90 2.71 -2.55
CA GLY A 70 6.48 3.99 -3.12
C GLY A 70 5.16 4.50 -2.53
N ILE A 71 4.17 3.63 -2.35
CA ILE A 71 2.88 3.98 -1.74
C ILE A 71 3.07 4.39 -0.27
N LEU A 72 3.83 3.61 0.50
CA LEU A 72 4.11 3.90 1.91
C LEU A 72 4.89 5.21 2.08
N ALA A 73 5.89 5.46 1.24
CA ALA A 73 6.64 6.71 1.25
C ALA A 73 5.72 7.91 0.98
N ARG A 74 4.79 7.78 0.02
CA ARG A 74 3.82 8.83 -0.28
C ARG A 74 2.85 9.07 0.88
N GLN A 75 2.33 8.02 1.50
CA GLN A 75 1.46 8.13 2.66
C GLN A 75 2.15 8.84 3.82
N ARG A 76 3.43 8.52 4.07
CA ARG A 76 4.23 9.15 5.12
C ARG A 76 4.48 10.62 4.82
N TRP A 77 4.80 10.97 3.58
CA TRP A 77 4.88 12.37 3.15
C TRP A 77 3.57 13.12 3.39
N LEU A 78 2.42 12.53 3.01
CA LEU A 78 1.12 13.16 3.19
C LEU A 78 0.80 13.38 4.68
N ARG A 79 1.17 12.45 5.56
CA ARG A 79 1.01 12.61 7.01
C ARG A 79 1.90 13.73 7.58
N LEU A 80 3.15 13.83 7.12
CA LEU A 80 4.04 14.94 7.51
C LEU A 80 3.49 16.29 7.01
N ALA A 81 2.99 16.32 5.77
CA ALA A 81 2.37 17.52 5.21
C ALA A 81 1.08 17.90 5.94
N ALA A 82 0.27 16.93 6.37
CA ALA A 82 -0.91 17.16 7.20
C ALA A 82 -0.53 17.75 8.57
N ALA A 83 0.45 17.15 9.25
CA ALA A 83 0.97 17.66 10.52
C ALA A 83 1.52 19.09 10.40
N ALA A 84 2.25 19.40 9.33
CA ALA A 84 2.78 20.74 9.07
C ALA A 84 1.68 21.80 8.83
N ARG A 85 0.49 21.38 8.40
CA ARG A 85 -0.68 22.24 8.25
C ARG A 85 -1.54 22.34 9.52
N GLY A 86 -1.21 21.58 10.55
CA GLY A 86 -2.01 21.44 11.77
C GLY A 86 -3.22 20.49 11.62
N ASP A 87 -3.29 19.73 10.52
CA ASP A 87 -4.34 18.73 10.30
C ASP A 87 -4.06 17.50 11.20
N GLN A 88 -5.03 17.07 12.01
CA GLN A 88 -4.88 15.85 12.83
C GLN A 88 -5.03 14.55 12.02
N ALA A 89 -5.60 14.63 10.82
CA ALA A 89 -5.84 13.50 9.95
C ALA A 89 -5.59 13.88 8.48
N LEU A 90 -5.39 12.86 7.64
CA LEU A 90 -5.34 13.05 6.19
C LEU A 90 -6.69 13.53 5.68
N ARG A 91 -6.66 14.39 4.66
CA ARG A 91 -7.89 14.86 4.02
C ARG A 91 -8.47 13.76 3.13
N PRO A 92 -9.77 13.81 2.81
CA PRO A 92 -10.37 12.89 1.84
C PRO A 92 -9.60 12.85 0.51
N GLU A 93 -9.04 13.97 0.08
CA GLU A 93 -8.26 14.12 -1.16
C GLU A 93 -6.92 13.38 -1.08
N ASP A 94 -6.25 13.42 0.08
CA ASP A 94 -5.01 12.69 0.34
C ASP A 94 -5.28 11.18 0.30
N HIS A 95 -6.39 10.73 0.90
CA HIS A 95 -6.85 9.34 0.82
C HIS A 95 -7.18 8.92 -0.61
N ARG A 96 -7.86 9.79 -1.37
CA ARG A 96 -8.22 9.54 -2.78
C ARG A 96 -6.98 9.40 -3.66
N GLU A 97 -5.95 10.21 -3.43
CA GLU A 97 -4.67 10.08 -4.13
C GLU A 97 -3.99 8.74 -3.84
N LEU A 98 -3.90 8.34 -2.57
CA LEU A 98 -3.30 7.07 -2.18
C LEU A 98 -4.08 5.88 -2.73
N ALA A 99 -5.40 5.94 -2.68
CA ALA A 99 -6.27 4.88 -3.18
C ALA A 99 -6.10 4.70 -4.71
N ARG A 100 -6.06 5.80 -5.48
CA ARG A 100 -5.79 5.76 -6.93
C ARG A 100 -4.44 5.13 -7.25
N ARG A 101 -3.37 5.60 -6.61
CA ARG A 101 -2.02 5.01 -6.80
C ARG A 101 -2.00 3.52 -6.49
N THR A 102 -2.77 3.10 -5.48
CA THR A 102 -2.88 1.68 -5.09
C THR A 102 -3.69 0.88 -6.11
N ALA A 103 -4.79 1.42 -6.64
CA ALA A 103 -5.56 0.81 -7.71
C ALA A 103 -4.70 0.63 -8.98
N ASP A 104 -4.00 1.68 -9.43
CA ASP A 104 -3.10 1.62 -10.59
C ASP A 104 -2.01 0.56 -10.42
N ALA A 105 -1.41 0.52 -9.23
CA ALA A 105 -0.42 -0.48 -8.85
C ALA A 105 -1.00 -1.91 -8.92
N ALA A 106 -2.18 -2.12 -8.35
CA ALA A 106 -2.84 -3.42 -8.34
C ALA A 106 -3.21 -3.88 -9.77
N ALA A 107 -3.68 -2.95 -10.62
CA ALA A 107 -3.96 -3.20 -12.03
C ALA A 107 -2.69 -3.62 -12.81
N GLN A 108 -1.57 -2.92 -12.58
CA GLN A 108 -0.28 -3.25 -13.22
C GLN A 108 0.28 -4.59 -12.76
N LEU A 109 0.16 -4.90 -11.46
CA LEU A 109 0.65 -6.15 -10.89
C LEU A 109 -0.20 -7.36 -11.28
N ARG A 110 -1.48 -7.16 -11.64
CA ARG A 110 -2.45 -8.18 -12.08
C ARG A 110 -2.60 -9.36 -11.10
N GLY A 111 -3.42 -10.34 -11.48
CA GLY A 111 -3.56 -11.62 -10.76
C GLY A 111 -4.08 -11.44 -9.34
N GLY A 112 -3.43 -12.09 -8.36
CA GLY A 112 -3.87 -12.08 -6.96
C GLY A 112 -3.96 -10.69 -6.34
N ILE A 113 -3.04 -9.77 -6.68
CA ILE A 113 -3.06 -8.40 -6.13
C ILE A 113 -4.28 -7.62 -6.63
N ALA A 114 -4.62 -7.73 -7.92
CA ALA A 114 -5.83 -7.12 -8.47
C ALA A 114 -7.09 -7.67 -7.79
N LYS A 115 -7.17 -8.99 -7.57
CA LYS A 115 -8.29 -9.63 -6.86
C LYS A 115 -8.43 -9.15 -5.41
N LEU A 116 -7.32 -8.92 -4.71
CA LEU A 116 -7.36 -8.36 -3.35
C LEU A 116 -7.91 -6.94 -3.35
N GLY A 117 -7.53 -6.11 -4.34
CA GLY A 117 -8.10 -4.77 -4.50
C GLY A 117 -9.60 -4.82 -4.79
N GLN A 118 -10.04 -5.71 -5.69
CA GLN A 118 -11.45 -5.94 -5.99
C GLN A 118 -12.23 -6.40 -4.75
N LEU A 119 -11.72 -7.38 -4.00
CA LEU A 119 -12.35 -7.85 -2.75
C LEU A 119 -12.45 -6.72 -1.70
N ALA A 120 -11.39 -5.95 -1.54
CA ALA A 120 -11.38 -4.82 -0.61
C ALA A 120 -12.42 -3.75 -1.01
N SER A 121 -12.61 -3.49 -2.31
CA SER A 121 -13.60 -2.53 -2.80
C SER A 121 -15.05 -2.89 -2.42
N CYS A 122 -15.34 -4.17 -2.19
CA CYS A 122 -16.65 -4.64 -1.72
C CYS A 122 -16.89 -4.42 -0.22
N ARG A 123 -15.89 -3.93 0.53
CA ARG A 123 -15.95 -3.72 1.99
C ARG A 123 -15.65 -2.26 2.37
N PRO A 124 -16.48 -1.28 1.94
CA PRO A 124 -16.31 0.13 2.30
C PRO A 124 -16.37 0.37 3.81
N ASP A 125 -16.98 -0.53 4.56
CA ASP A 125 -16.99 -0.53 6.02
C ASP A 125 -15.60 -0.75 6.64
N LEU A 126 -14.70 -1.45 5.94
CA LEU A 126 -13.34 -1.75 6.43
C LEU A 126 -12.29 -0.73 5.95
N ILE A 127 -12.40 -0.28 4.70
CA ILE A 127 -11.37 0.56 4.06
C ILE A 127 -11.80 2.02 3.88
N GLY A 128 -13.06 2.33 4.17
CA GLY A 128 -13.66 3.64 3.94
C GLY A 128 -14.17 3.83 2.51
N PRO A 129 -15.17 4.71 2.32
CA PRO A 129 -15.85 4.87 1.03
C PRO A 129 -14.93 5.43 -0.07
N VAL A 130 -13.96 6.28 0.28
CA VAL A 130 -12.99 6.84 -0.68
C VAL A 130 -12.13 5.75 -1.29
N TRP A 131 -11.61 4.82 -0.48
CA TRP A 131 -10.78 3.72 -0.97
C TRP A 131 -11.60 2.70 -1.74
N ALA A 132 -12.81 2.38 -1.26
CA ALA A 132 -13.70 1.46 -1.95
C ALA A 132 -14.05 1.95 -3.36
N SER A 133 -14.38 3.24 -3.50
CA SER A 133 -14.69 3.84 -4.79
C SER A 133 -13.52 3.75 -5.78
N GLU A 134 -12.30 4.08 -5.35
CA GLU A 134 -11.14 4.07 -6.25
C GLU A 134 -10.69 2.65 -6.59
N LEU A 135 -10.78 1.69 -5.65
CA LEU A 135 -10.46 0.29 -5.92
C LEU A 135 -11.54 -0.42 -6.77
N ALA A 136 -12.78 0.07 -6.77
CA ALA A 136 -13.83 -0.45 -7.64
C ALA A 136 -13.49 -0.30 -9.13
N SER A 137 -12.67 0.71 -9.49
CA SER A 137 -12.16 0.89 -10.87
C SER A 137 -11.38 -0.31 -11.42
N LEU A 138 -10.88 -1.20 -10.53
CA LEU A 138 -10.27 -2.47 -10.91
C LEU A 138 -11.26 -3.46 -11.55
N GLN A 139 -12.56 -3.22 -11.43
CA GLN A 139 -13.64 -4.04 -11.98
C GLN A 139 -14.18 -3.47 -13.30
N ASP A 140 -13.98 -2.19 -13.56
CA ASP A 140 -14.60 -1.48 -14.69
C ASP A 140 -14.00 -1.84 -16.07
N ASN A 141 -12.92 -2.64 -16.10
CA ASN A 141 -12.26 -3.10 -17.33
C ASN A 141 -12.65 -4.54 -17.72
N VAL A 142 -13.95 -4.84 -17.77
CA VAL A 142 -14.45 -6.08 -18.38
C VAL A 142 -14.87 -5.78 -19.82
N PRO A 143 -14.19 -6.32 -20.85
CA PRO A 143 -14.64 -6.23 -22.23
C PRO A 143 -16.06 -6.80 -22.35
N PRO A 144 -16.95 -6.17 -23.14
CA PRO A 144 -18.27 -6.74 -23.39
C PRO A 144 -18.12 -8.15 -23.97
N ILE A 145 -18.88 -9.11 -23.42
CA ILE A 145 -18.95 -10.46 -23.96
C ILE A 145 -19.76 -10.38 -25.24
N ASP A 146 -19.20 -10.86 -26.34
CA ASP A 146 -19.90 -10.91 -27.63
C ASP A 146 -21.16 -11.78 -27.47
N ALA A 147 -22.32 -11.26 -27.87
CA ALA A 147 -23.60 -11.95 -27.70
C ALA A 147 -23.66 -13.28 -28.48
N ALA A 148 -22.76 -13.47 -29.45
CA ALA A 148 -22.57 -14.73 -30.17
C ALA A 148 -21.91 -15.85 -29.33
N ALA A 149 -21.43 -15.54 -28.12
CA ALA A 149 -20.81 -16.50 -27.21
C ALA A 149 -21.73 -16.95 -26.05
N ILE A 150 -23.02 -16.58 -26.09
CA ILE A 150 -24.10 -17.00 -25.17
C ILE A 150 -25.06 -17.92 -25.93
#